data_AF-A0A2R7T1I0-F1
#
_entry.id   AF-A0A2R7T1I0-F1
#
_cell.length_a   1.000
_cell.length_b   1.000
_cell.length_c   1.000
_cell.angle_alpha   90.00
_cell.angle_beta   90.00
_cell.angle_gamma   90.00
#
_symmetry.space_group_name_H-M   'P 1'
#
loop_
_entity.id
_entity.type
_entity.pdbx_description
1 polymer ?
#
loop_
_entity_poly.entity_id
_entity_poly.type
_entity_poly.pdbx_seq_one_letter_code
_entity_poly.pdbx_strand_id
1 'polypeptide(L)'
;MMLLACLLAGCASTTRMPDPVQAALDRAGLPAASLGFVLQPLDASRPALQQRADEPMSPGSTMKLITATVALERLGINHRGRTELLAVAAPAGGIIEGPLILRGGADADLDWPALWWLLRQLRESGVRDIRGGLVVD
;
A
#
# COMPACT_ATOMS: atom_id res chain seq x y z
N MET A 1 -60.77 7.62 21.37
CA MET A 1 -61.08 6.99 20.06
C MET A 1 -60.04 7.52 19.07
N MET A 2 -58.76 7.14 19.24
CA MET A 2 -58.18 5.90 18.73
C MET A 2 -58.28 5.82 17.20
N LEU A 3 -57.67 6.75 16.49
CA LEU A 3 -57.36 6.62 15.07
C LEU A 3 -56.28 7.64 14.73
N LEU A 4 -55.33 7.24 13.87
CA LEU A 4 -54.30 8.06 13.22
C LEU A 4 -52.91 8.17 13.88
N ALA A 5 -52.38 7.07 14.45
CA ALA A 5 -50.94 6.95 14.77
C ALA A 5 -50.18 5.90 13.91
N CYS A 6 -50.78 5.41 12.82
CA CYS A 6 -50.23 4.29 12.02
C CYS A 6 -49.81 4.65 10.59
N LEU A 7 -49.00 5.70 10.37
CA LEU A 7 -48.47 5.99 9.02
C LEU A 7 -46.96 6.23 8.94
N LEU A 8 -46.20 5.93 9.99
CA LEU A 8 -44.74 5.93 9.96
C LEU A 8 -44.15 4.51 10.05
N ALA A 9 -44.84 3.51 9.50
CA ALA A 9 -44.20 2.25 9.11
C ALA A 9 -43.39 2.52 7.85
N GLY A 10 -42.33 3.34 7.98
CA GLY A 10 -41.28 3.38 6.99
C GLY A 10 -40.76 1.96 6.86
N CYS A 11 -40.75 1.41 5.65
CA CYS A 11 -40.03 0.19 5.35
C CYS A 11 -38.57 0.42 5.72
N ALA A 12 -38.21 0.11 6.96
CA ALA A 12 -36.85 -0.22 7.30
C ALA A 12 -36.57 -1.49 6.52
N SER A 13 -36.13 -1.33 5.28
CA SER A 13 -35.54 -2.39 4.49
C SER A 13 -34.24 -2.75 5.18
N THR A 14 -34.35 -3.47 6.31
CA THR A 14 -33.22 -4.16 6.93
C THR A 14 -32.73 -5.11 5.86
N THR A 15 -31.67 -4.74 5.18
CA THR A 15 -31.08 -5.57 4.15
C THR A 15 -30.53 -6.78 4.89
N ARG A 16 -31.32 -7.86 4.88
CA ARG A 16 -31.04 -9.04 5.69
C ARG A 16 -29.71 -9.61 5.21
N MET A 17 -28.81 -9.86 6.15
CA MET A 17 -27.56 -10.55 5.85
C MET A 17 -27.90 -11.87 5.13
N PRO A 18 -27.29 -12.16 3.96
CA PRO A 18 -27.56 -13.41 3.27
C PRO A 18 -27.29 -14.61 4.18
N ASP A 19 -28.18 -15.59 4.19
CA ASP A 19 -28.08 -16.76 5.08
C ASP A 19 -26.71 -17.46 5.03
N PRO A 20 -26.04 -17.62 3.86
CA PRO A 20 -24.69 -18.19 3.82
C PRO A 20 -23.64 -17.37 4.57
N VAL A 21 -23.78 -16.04 4.61
CA VAL A 21 -22.87 -15.14 5.31
C VAL A 21 -23.10 -15.23 6.81
N GLN A 22 -24.36 -15.22 7.26
CA GLN A 22 -24.68 -15.41 8.67
C GLN A 22 -24.19 -16.76 9.19
N ALA A 23 -24.45 -17.85 8.44
CA ALA A 23 -23.97 -19.18 8.80
C ALA A 23 -22.43 -19.28 8.85
N ALA A 24 -21.72 -18.51 8.01
CA ALA A 24 -20.26 -18.44 8.05
C ALA A 24 -19.75 -17.71 9.29
N LEU A 25 -20.39 -16.60 9.68
CA LEU A 25 -20.08 -15.88 10.92
C LEU A 25 -20.33 -16.75 12.16
N ASP A 26 -21.47 -17.44 12.20
CA ASP A 26 -21.83 -18.35 13.29
C ASP A 26 -20.78 -19.47 13.42
N ARG A 27 -20.37 -20.08 12.30
CA ARG A 27 -19.31 -21.10 12.28
C ARG A 27 -17.96 -20.56 12.74
N ALA A 28 -17.66 -19.30 12.43
CA ALA A 28 -16.44 -18.62 12.86
C ALA A 28 -16.50 -18.12 14.32
N GLY A 29 -17.66 -18.22 14.99
CA GLY A 29 -17.85 -17.69 16.34
C GLY A 29 -17.80 -16.15 16.38
N LEU A 30 -18.11 -15.48 15.27
CA LEU A 30 -18.04 -14.03 15.14
C LEU A 30 -19.43 -13.39 15.22
N PRO A 31 -19.58 -12.28 15.95
CA PRO A 31 -20.85 -11.56 16.00
C PRO A 31 -21.12 -10.87 14.65
N ALA A 32 -22.39 -10.74 14.25
CA ALA A 32 -22.77 -10.06 13.00
C ALA A 32 -22.20 -8.63 12.87
N ALA A 33 -22.01 -7.94 14.00
CA ALA A 33 -21.44 -6.60 14.06
C ALA A 33 -19.94 -6.53 13.68
N SER A 34 -19.21 -7.66 13.66
CA SER A 34 -17.80 -7.66 13.26
C SER A 34 -17.60 -7.57 11.74
N LEU A 35 -18.68 -7.64 10.96
CA LEU A 35 -18.64 -7.60 9.51
C LEU A 35 -19.33 -6.34 8.97
N GLY A 36 -18.56 -5.52 8.26
CA GLY A 36 -19.08 -4.49 7.35
C GLY A 36 -18.80 -4.90 5.90
N PHE A 37 -19.74 -4.63 5.00
CA PHE A 37 -19.55 -4.93 3.58
C PHE A 37 -20.43 -4.06 2.68
N VAL A 38 -19.96 -3.88 1.44
CA VAL A 38 -20.69 -3.24 0.34
C VAL A 38 -20.52 -4.12 -0.89
N LEU A 39 -21.63 -4.51 -1.49
CA LEU A 39 -21.68 -5.21 -2.77
C LEU A 39 -22.28 -4.25 -3.79
N GLN A 40 -21.44 -3.74 -4.69
CA GLN A 40 -21.84 -2.81 -5.73
C GLN A 40 -21.52 -3.40 -7.11
N PRO A 41 -22.52 -3.62 -7.97
CA PRO A 41 -22.29 -3.93 -9.38
C PRO A 41 -21.50 -2.79 -10.06
N LEU A 42 -20.59 -3.14 -10.97
CA LEU A 42 -19.69 -2.18 -11.62
C LEU A 42 -20.42 -1.19 -12.53
N ASP A 43 -21.56 -1.59 -13.06
CA ASP A 43 -22.43 -0.84 -13.97
C ASP A 43 -23.58 -0.10 -13.23
N ALA A 44 -23.67 -0.24 -11.91
CA ALA A 44 -24.71 0.37 -11.10
C ALA A 44 -24.18 1.57 -10.30
N SER A 45 -25.03 2.60 -10.15
CA SER A 45 -24.75 3.80 -9.37
C SER A 45 -25.01 3.65 -7.87
N ARG A 46 -25.58 2.52 -7.44
CA ARG A 46 -25.91 2.24 -6.04
C ARG A 46 -25.53 0.80 -5.67
N PRO A 47 -25.12 0.53 -4.42
CA PRO A 47 -24.91 -0.82 -3.95
C PRO A 47 -26.19 -1.66 -4.05
N ALA A 48 -26.02 -2.93 -4.45
CA ALA A 48 -27.09 -3.91 -4.42
C ALA A 48 -27.36 -4.39 -2.99
N LEU A 49 -26.32 -4.42 -2.15
CA LEU A 49 -26.39 -4.84 -0.75
C LEU A 49 -25.28 -4.14 0.03
N GLN A 50 -25.60 -3.64 1.22
CA GLN A 50 -24.62 -3.02 2.11
C GLN A 50 -25.00 -3.23 3.58
N GLN A 51 -24.00 -3.36 4.44
CA GLN A 51 -24.17 -3.50 5.88
C GLN A 51 -23.01 -2.79 6.57
N ARG A 52 -23.32 -1.87 7.50
CA ARG A 52 -22.32 -1.09 8.27
C ARG A 52 -21.29 -0.38 7.37
N ALA A 53 -21.73 0.08 6.19
CA ALA A 53 -20.87 0.64 5.15
C ALA A 53 -20.09 1.88 5.59
N ASP A 54 -20.73 2.73 6.40
CA ASP A 54 -20.15 4.00 6.87
C ASP A 54 -19.47 3.88 8.24
N GLU A 55 -19.38 2.67 8.80
CA GLU A 55 -18.76 2.47 10.10
C GLU A 55 -17.25 2.32 9.98
N PRO A 56 -16.44 3.09 10.75
CA PRO A 56 -15.00 2.93 10.75
C PRO A 56 -14.59 1.55 11.28
N MET A 57 -13.79 0.82 10.49
CA MET A 57 -13.23 -0.48 10.85
C MET A 57 -11.74 -0.53 10.51
N SER A 58 -10.98 -1.44 11.14
CA SER A 58 -9.57 -1.64 10.78
C SER A 58 -9.49 -2.25 9.37
N PRO A 59 -8.88 -1.57 8.39
CA PRO A 59 -8.81 -2.10 7.02
C PRO A 59 -7.81 -3.27 6.88
N GLY A 60 -6.84 -3.38 7.80
CA GLY A 60 -5.72 -4.28 7.63
C GLY A 60 -5.00 -4.02 6.30
N SER A 61 -4.68 -5.09 5.55
CA SER A 61 -3.97 -4.94 4.27
C SER A 61 -4.82 -4.36 3.13
N THR A 62 -6.15 -4.20 3.27
CA THR A 62 -6.95 -3.52 2.24
C THR A 62 -6.60 -2.04 2.14
N MET A 63 -5.95 -1.47 3.17
CA MET A 63 -5.35 -0.12 3.14
C MET A 63 -4.39 0.08 1.96
N LYS A 64 -3.76 -1.00 1.48
CA LYS A 64 -2.87 -0.96 0.31
C LYS A 64 -3.58 -0.49 -0.95
N LEU A 65 -4.90 -0.68 -1.08
CA LEU A 65 -5.65 -0.15 -2.23
C LEU A 65 -5.58 1.38 -2.27
N ILE A 66 -5.82 2.03 -1.12
CA ILE A 66 -5.74 3.50 -1.02
C ILE A 66 -4.32 3.97 -1.30
N THR A 67 -3.31 3.37 -0.66
CA THR A 67 -1.90 3.73 -0.88
C THR A 67 -1.48 3.54 -2.33
N ALA A 68 -1.89 2.43 -2.97
CA ALA A 68 -1.56 2.15 -4.36
C ALA A 68 -2.23 3.13 -5.32
N THR A 69 -3.51 3.46 -5.12
CA THR A 69 -4.21 4.47 -5.92
C THR A 69 -3.52 5.82 -5.84
N VAL A 70 -3.19 6.29 -4.63
CA VAL A 70 -2.49 7.56 -4.44
C VAL A 70 -1.09 7.52 -5.04
N ALA A 71 -0.36 6.42 -4.89
CA ALA A 71 0.96 6.26 -5.50
C ALA A 71 0.89 6.31 -7.03
N LEU A 72 -0.07 5.64 -7.65
CA LEU A 72 -0.28 5.67 -9.10
C LEU A 72 -0.67 7.07 -9.60
N GLU A 73 -1.51 7.79 -8.86
CA GLU A 73 -1.91 9.16 -9.20
C GLU A 73 -0.74 10.15 -9.07
N ARG A 74 0.06 10.04 -8.01
CA ARG A 74 1.13 10.99 -7.68
C ARG A 74 2.43 10.71 -8.44
N LEU A 75 2.80 9.44 -8.59
CA LEU A 75 4.08 9.02 -9.19
C LEU A 75 3.91 8.64 -10.67
N GLY A 76 2.72 8.19 -11.07
CA GLY A 76 2.45 7.65 -12.38
C GLY A 76 2.85 6.17 -12.52
N ILE A 77 2.24 5.49 -13.50
CA ILE A 77 2.46 4.06 -13.78
C ILE A 77 3.91 3.72 -14.18
N ASN A 78 4.67 4.72 -14.64
CA ASN A 78 6.02 4.56 -15.15
C ASN A 78 7.10 4.96 -14.14
N HIS A 79 6.72 5.32 -12.91
CA HIS A 79 7.70 5.62 -11.88
C HIS A 79 8.63 4.43 -11.64
N ARG A 80 9.91 4.73 -11.49
CA ARG A 80 10.96 3.80 -11.09
C ARG A 80 11.80 4.49 -10.04
N GLY A 81 11.90 3.87 -8.87
CA GLY A 81 12.91 4.25 -7.90
C GLY A 81 14.30 3.95 -8.44
N ARG A 82 15.32 4.64 -7.92
CA ARG A 82 16.70 4.42 -8.34
C ARG A 82 17.65 4.55 -7.18
N THR A 83 18.47 3.53 -6.96
CA THR A 83 19.57 3.59 -5.98
C THR A 83 20.88 3.95 -6.68
N GLU A 84 21.67 4.83 -6.07
CA GLU A 84 22.91 5.35 -6.66
C GLU A 84 24.07 5.35 -5.66
N LEU A 85 25.29 5.21 -6.19
CA LEU A 85 26.52 5.42 -5.45
C LEU A 85 27.10 6.79 -5.82
N LEU A 86 27.30 7.66 -4.82
CA LEU A 86 27.78 9.03 -5.00
C LEU A 86 29.08 9.24 -4.22
N ALA A 87 29.97 10.05 -4.78
CA ALA A 87 31.18 10.51 -4.09
C ALA A 87 31.31 12.02 -4.26
N VAL A 88 31.78 12.71 -3.22
CA VAL A 88 31.93 14.18 -3.23
C VAL A 88 32.97 14.62 -4.25
N ALA A 89 34.00 13.80 -4.47
CA ALA A 89 35.06 14.03 -5.45
C ALA A 89 35.32 12.75 -6.26
N ALA A 90 35.83 12.93 -7.47
CA ALA A 90 36.27 11.81 -8.30
C ALA A 90 37.45 11.07 -7.63
N PRO A 91 37.64 9.76 -7.91
CA PRO A 91 38.72 8.99 -7.31
C PRO A 91 40.10 9.51 -7.74
N ALA A 92 41.00 9.73 -6.79
CA ALA A 92 42.39 10.13 -7.05
C ALA A 92 43.31 8.91 -6.90
N GLY A 93 43.98 8.50 -7.98
CA GLY A 93 44.80 7.27 -7.96
C GLY A 93 43.98 5.99 -7.66
N GLY A 94 42.67 6.03 -7.90
CA GLY A 94 41.73 4.96 -7.56
C GLY A 94 41.26 4.96 -6.11
N ILE A 95 41.48 6.04 -5.36
CA ILE A 95 41.08 6.17 -3.97
C ILE A 95 40.00 7.24 -3.84
N ILE A 96 38.91 6.91 -3.16
CA ILE A 96 37.95 7.90 -2.67
C ILE A 96 38.34 8.25 -1.23
N GLU A 97 38.87 9.46 -1.03
CA GLU A 97 39.29 9.95 0.29
C GLU A 97 38.08 10.33 1.17
N GLY A 98 37.01 10.84 0.56
CA GLY A 98 35.75 11.16 1.23
C GLY A 98 34.81 9.95 1.38
N PRO A 99 33.61 10.15 1.96
CA PRO A 99 32.62 9.08 2.07
C PRO A 99 32.09 8.70 0.68
N LEU A 100 31.85 7.39 0.49
CA LEU A 100 30.97 6.89 -0.56
C LEU A 100 29.54 6.86 -0.01
N ILE A 101 28.59 7.42 -0.73
CA ILE A 101 27.18 7.51 -0.32
C ILE A 101 26.37 6.53 -1.15
N LEU A 102 25.69 5.58 -0.50
CA LEU A 102 24.62 4.79 -1.09
C LEU A 102 23.30 5.53 -0.85
N ARG A 103 22.82 6.24 -1.87
CA ARG A 103 21.59 7.01 -1.80
C ARG A 103 20.41 6.15 -2.26
N GLY A 104 19.49 5.89 -1.34
CA GLY A 104 18.23 5.22 -1.63
C GLY A 104 17.26 6.14 -2.37
N GLY A 105 16.64 5.64 -3.44
CA GLY A 105 15.61 6.36 -4.19
C GLY A 105 14.32 5.57 -4.33
N ALA A 106 13.92 4.82 -3.30
CA ALA A 106 12.75 3.92 -3.30
C ALA A 106 12.79 2.87 -4.43
N ASP A 107 13.98 2.38 -4.75
CA ASP A 107 14.20 1.35 -5.76
C ASP A 107 13.75 -0.03 -5.25
N ALA A 108 12.55 -0.45 -5.66
CA ALA A 108 11.99 -1.74 -5.27
C ALA A 108 12.73 -2.93 -5.90
N ASP A 109 13.56 -2.68 -6.93
CA ASP A 109 14.32 -3.70 -7.65
C ASP A 109 15.76 -3.83 -7.12
N LEU A 110 16.14 -3.08 -6.07
CA LEU A 110 17.45 -3.21 -5.43
C LEU A 110 17.56 -4.53 -4.64
N ASP A 111 18.04 -5.56 -5.32
CA ASP A 111 18.37 -6.86 -4.76
C ASP A 111 19.89 -7.10 -4.71
N TRP A 112 20.30 -8.31 -4.32
CA TRP A 112 21.71 -8.68 -4.25
C TRP A 112 22.44 -8.58 -5.61
N PRO A 113 21.90 -9.14 -6.72
CA PRO A 113 22.43 -8.91 -8.06
C PRO A 113 22.56 -7.43 -8.46
N ALA A 114 21.53 -6.61 -8.22
CA ALA A 114 21.54 -5.18 -8.54
C ALA A 114 22.63 -4.45 -7.76
N LEU A 115 22.77 -4.75 -6.46
CA LEU A 115 23.85 -4.22 -5.62
C LEU A 115 25.22 -4.64 -6.15
N TRP A 116 25.39 -5.91 -6.53
CA TRP A 116 26.64 -6.39 -7.13
C TRP A 116 26.98 -5.63 -8.41
N TRP A 117 25.98 -5.33 -9.24
CA TRP A 117 26.17 -4.56 -10.46
C TRP A 117 26.56 -3.09 -10.17
N LEU A 118 25.99 -2.46 -9.14
CA LEU A 118 26.40 -1.12 -8.67
C LEU A 118 27.86 -1.10 -8.20
N LEU A 119 28.26 -2.08 -7.38
CA LEU A 119 29.64 -2.19 -6.90
C LEU A 119 30.62 -2.49 -8.02
N ARG A 120 30.21 -3.29 -9.02
CA ARG A 120 31.01 -3.56 -10.21
C ARG A 120 31.25 -2.28 -11.02
N GLN A 121 30.21 -1.47 -11.26
CA GLN A 121 30.38 -0.19 -11.94
C GLN A 121 31.31 0.75 -11.18
N LEU A 122 31.20 0.81 -9.84
CA LEU A 122 32.11 1.59 -9.02
C LEU A 122 33.57 1.17 -9.23
N ARG A 123 33.82 -0.15 -9.30
CA ARG A 123 35.17 -0.66 -9.58
C ARG A 123 35.63 -0.38 -11.00
N GLU A 124 34.73 -0.50 -11.98
CA GLU A 124 34.99 -0.17 -13.39
C GLU A 124 35.23 1.34 -13.59
N SER A 125 34.71 2.20 -12.71
CA SER A 125 35.01 3.64 -12.70
C SER A 125 36.38 3.97 -12.10
N GLY A 126 37.20 2.97 -11.79
CA GLY A 126 38.58 3.12 -11.33
C GLY A 126 38.76 3.12 -9.82
N VAL A 127 37.70 2.95 -9.03
CA VAL A 127 37.79 2.89 -7.57
C VAL A 127 38.39 1.56 -7.12
N ARG A 128 39.36 1.64 -6.22
CA ARG A 128 40.08 0.51 -5.61
C ARG A 128 40.07 0.54 -4.10
N ASP A 129 40.01 1.74 -3.51
CA ASP A 129 40.00 1.95 -2.07
C ASP A 129 39.03 3.10 -1.69
N ILE A 130 38.37 2.96 -0.54
CA ILE A 130 37.42 3.94 0.00
C ILE A 130 37.84 4.21 1.45
N ARG A 131 38.41 5.38 1.71
CA ARG A 131 38.99 5.73 3.01
C ARG A 131 38.02 6.50 3.90
N GLY A 132 37.10 7.26 3.31
CA GLY A 132 36.09 7.99 4.06
C GLY A 132 34.90 7.15 4.52
N GLY A 133 34.91 5.83 4.26
CA GLY A 133 33.85 4.90 4.65
C GLY A 133 32.62 4.93 3.73
N LEU A 134 31.57 4.24 4.17
CA LEU A 134 30.28 4.13 3.49
C LEU A 134 29.19 4.83 4.33
N VAL A 135 28.41 5.68 3.68
CA VAL A 135 27.20 6.29 4.24
C VAL A 135 25.99 5.73 3.51
N VAL A 136 24.94 5.39 4.26
CA VAL A 136 23.64 5.00 3.70
C VAL A 136 22.67 6.15 3.97
N ASP A 137 22.15 6.73 2.89
CA ASP A 137 21.18 7.84 2.88
C ASP A 137 19.79 7.33 2.49
#